data_AF-A0A293N4P0-F1
#
_entry.id   AF-A0A293N4P0-F1
#
_cell.length_a   1.000
_cell.length_b   1.000
_cell.length_c   1.000
_cell.angle_alpha   90.00
_cell.angle_beta   90.00
_cell.angle_gamma   90.00
#
_symmetry.space_group_name_H-M   'P 1'
#
loop_
_entity.id
_entity.type
_entity.pdbx_description
1 polymer ?
#
loop_
_entity_poly.entity_id
_entity_poly.type
_entity_poly.pdbx_seq_one_letter_code
_entity_poly.pdbx_strand_id
1 'polypeptide(L)'
;MGFLQRVSVACLLVACTLVDAVHLGKESEDQAFFTTKVLRRTTRQATEKEWRAIGIRELVSNATEEGAAALLSEEFVVNGYTGRLQLQVAYVKEQLWLGVFFGLCKGPDDESLVWPFKTPYSMTLVHPTTKRWNITHKVSYFSLDKLLHFKRPKHGCNKGRGFENYISLNEAESYKYVVDDSVLIEVKLHP
;
A
#
# COMPACT_ATOMS: atom_id res chain seq x y z
N MET A 1 74.66 36.18 38.48
CA MET A 1 75.11 35.82 37.12
C MET A 1 74.49 34.47 36.76
N GLY A 2 73.86 34.35 35.58
CA GLY A 2 73.35 33.09 35.03
C GLY A 2 71.87 33.13 34.62
N PHE A 3 71.61 33.07 33.31
CA PHE A 3 70.34 33.24 32.59
C PHE A 3 69.80 31.87 32.09
N LEU A 4 68.52 31.84 31.65
CA LEU A 4 67.80 30.83 30.82
C LEU A 4 67.28 29.59 31.57
N GLN A 5 66.08 29.02 31.32
CA GLN A 5 65.31 28.92 30.07
C GLN A 5 63.82 28.52 30.35
N ARG A 6 62.91 28.92 29.44
CA ARG A 6 61.48 28.50 29.35
C ARG A 6 61.35 27.05 28.85
N VAL A 7 60.38 26.26 29.33
CA VAL A 7 59.58 25.30 28.54
C VAL A 7 58.17 25.10 29.15
N SER A 8 57.19 24.98 28.24
CA SER A 8 55.73 24.79 28.35
C SER A 8 55.28 23.44 28.95
N VAL A 9 54.11 23.42 29.61
CA VAL A 9 53.24 22.23 29.69
C VAL A 9 51.80 22.67 29.44
N ALA A 10 51.42 22.71 28.16
CA ALA A 10 50.03 22.56 27.74
C ALA A 10 49.73 21.05 27.70
N CYS A 11 49.04 20.54 28.72
CA CYS A 11 48.29 19.27 28.64
C CYS A 11 47.51 19.08 29.95
N LEU A 12 46.23 19.46 29.98
CA LEU A 12 45.19 18.96 30.91
C LEU A 12 43.87 19.70 30.64
N LEU A 13 43.47 19.74 29.37
CA LEU A 13 42.07 19.83 28.98
C LEU A 13 41.81 18.60 28.11
N VAL A 14 40.56 18.11 28.11
CA VAL A 14 40.03 17.03 27.24
C VAL A 14 40.04 15.59 27.81
N ALA A 15 39.96 15.38 29.13
CA ALA A 15 39.62 14.04 29.66
C ALA A 15 38.35 13.99 30.54
N CYS A 16 37.79 15.12 30.96
CA CYS A 16 36.62 15.17 31.84
C CYS A 16 35.29 15.52 31.17
N THR A 17 35.22 15.62 29.84
CA THR A 17 33.97 15.94 29.11
C THR A 17 33.53 14.88 28.11
N LEU A 18 34.25 13.76 28.00
CA LEU A 18 33.92 12.68 27.05
C LEU A 18 33.13 11.52 27.67
N VAL A 19 33.15 11.34 28.99
CA VAL A 19 32.40 10.24 29.63
C VAL A 19 30.92 10.59 29.75
N ASP A 20 30.58 11.85 30.01
CA ASP A 20 29.18 12.29 30.13
C ASP A 20 28.45 12.40 28.78
N ALA A 21 29.19 12.72 27.70
CA ALA A 21 28.61 12.82 26.35
C ALA A 21 28.20 11.44 25.78
N VAL A 22 28.89 10.36 26.14
CA VAL A 22 28.57 9.01 25.67
C VAL A 22 27.39 8.40 26.43
N HIS A 23 27.20 8.74 27.71
CA HIS A 23 26.03 8.29 28.48
C HIS A 23 24.74 9.01 28.06
N LEU A 24 24.80 10.32 27.80
CA LEU A 24 23.65 11.10 27.30
C LEU A 24 23.21 10.71 25.87
N GLY A 25 24.14 10.22 25.03
CA GLY A 25 23.83 9.76 23.67
C GLY A 25 22.99 8.47 23.63
N LYS A 26 23.31 7.50 24.50
CA LYS A 26 22.62 6.19 24.51
C LYS A 26 21.19 6.24 25.03
N GLU A 27 20.92 7.03 26.08
CA GLU A 27 19.55 7.20 26.58
C GLU A 27 18.65 7.87 25.53
N SER A 28 19.18 8.79 24.72
CA SER A 28 18.42 9.46 23.66
C SER A 28 18.05 8.51 22.50
N GLU A 29 18.95 7.60 22.12
CA GLU A 29 18.70 6.61 21.07
C GLU A 29 17.76 5.49 21.53
N ASP A 30 17.93 4.99 22.75
CA ASP A 30 17.06 3.95 23.31
C ASP A 30 15.65 4.48 23.55
N GLN A 31 15.50 5.73 23.96
CA GLN A 31 14.21 6.37 24.15
C GLN A 31 13.53 6.73 22.82
N ALA A 32 14.29 7.12 21.78
CA ALA A 32 13.80 7.29 20.41
C ALA A 32 13.40 5.95 19.77
N PHE A 33 14.14 4.87 20.03
CA PHE A 33 13.81 3.52 19.59
C PHE A 33 12.56 2.97 20.29
N PHE A 34 12.43 3.20 21.60
CA PHE A 34 11.25 2.76 22.35
C PHE A 34 10.00 3.57 21.97
N THR A 35 10.12 4.89 21.80
CA THR A 35 9.00 5.74 21.37
C THR A 35 8.58 5.44 19.93
N THR A 36 9.48 5.19 18.99
CA THR A 36 9.10 4.75 17.63
C THR A 36 8.42 3.38 17.61
N LYS A 37 8.86 2.44 18.46
CA LYS A 37 8.25 1.10 18.59
C LYS A 37 6.89 1.13 19.31
N VAL A 38 6.71 2.04 20.27
CA VAL A 38 5.45 2.22 21.03
C VAL A 38 4.44 3.08 20.25
N LEU A 39 4.87 4.11 19.50
CA LEU A 39 3.99 4.82 18.56
C LEU A 39 3.49 3.89 17.46
N ARG A 40 4.32 2.96 16.97
CA ARG A 40 3.90 1.90 16.03
C ARG A 40 2.80 0.99 16.59
N ARG A 41 2.66 0.87 17.91
CA ARG A 41 1.62 0.06 18.57
C ARG A 41 0.28 0.78 18.76
N THR A 42 0.22 2.10 18.57
CA THR A 42 -1.00 2.89 18.82
C THR A 42 -1.62 3.53 17.58
N THR A 43 -0.96 3.50 16.42
CA THR A 43 -1.61 3.83 15.16
C THR A 43 -2.55 2.71 14.73
N ARG A 44 -3.86 2.96 14.83
CA ARG A 44 -4.88 2.12 14.19
C ARG A 44 -4.52 2.02 12.70
N GLN A 45 -4.13 0.82 12.26
CA GLN A 45 -3.79 0.61 10.85
C GLN A 45 -4.99 0.96 9.98
N ALA A 46 -4.75 1.63 8.86
CA ALA A 46 -5.82 1.95 7.92
C ALA A 46 -6.42 0.65 7.40
N THR A 47 -7.73 0.48 7.55
CA THR A 47 -8.46 -0.68 7.01
C THR A 47 -8.95 -0.44 5.60
N GLU A 48 -8.74 0.75 5.04
CA GLU A 48 -9.20 1.14 3.71
C GLU A 48 -8.11 1.88 2.95
N LYS A 49 -8.17 1.76 1.62
CA LYS A 49 -7.29 2.47 0.70
C LYS A 49 -8.04 2.84 -0.56
N GLU A 50 -7.85 4.08 -0.98
CA GLU A 50 -8.32 4.59 -2.26
C GLU A 50 -7.18 4.72 -3.27
N TRP A 51 -7.52 4.54 -4.55
CA TRP A 51 -6.64 4.71 -5.69
C TRP A 51 -7.41 5.36 -6.84
N ARG A 52 -6.87 6.49 -7.34
CA ARG A 52 -7.31 7.09 -8.59
C ARG A 52 -6.51 6.47 -9.73
N ALA A 53 -7.15 5.62 -10.52
CA ALA A 53 -6.56 5.05 -11.72
C ALA A 53 -6.70 6.05 -12.88
N ILE A 54 -5.59 6.57 -13.37
CA ILE A 54 -5.52 7.59 -14.43
C ILE A 54 -5.08 6.91 -15.74
N GLY A 55 -5.56 7.40 -16.88
CA GLY A 55 -5.20 6.90 -18.22
C GLY A 55 -6.19 5.88 -18.76
N ILE A 56 -7.49 6.08 -18.51
CA ILE A 56 -8.55 5.17 -18.97
C ILE A 56 -8.60 5.07 -20.49
N ARG A 57 -8.39 6.18 -21.22
CA ARG A 57 -8.40 6.19 -22.69
C ARG A 57 -7.29 5.34 -23.29
N GLU A 58 -6.07 5.47 -22.79
CA GLU A 58 -4.95 4.63 -23.22
C GLU A 58 -5.19 3.17 -22.87
N LEU A 59 -5.68 2.91 -21.64
CA LEU A 59 -6.05 1.57 -21.21
C LEU A 59 -7.10 0.92 -22.13
N VAL A 60 -8.11 1.69 -22.54
CA VAL A 60 -9.16 1.25 -23.49
C VAL A 60 -8.58 1.02 -24.88
N SER A 61 -7.70 1.89 -25.37
CA SER A 61 -7.02 1.71 -26.67
C SER A 61 -6.24 0.39 -26.68
N ASN A 62 -5.40 0.17 -25.67
CA ASN A 62 -4.59 -1.03 -25.56
C ASN A 62 -5.45 -2.29 -25.42
N ALA A 63 -6.52 -2.25 -24.62
CA ALA A 63 -7.44 -3.37 -24.51
C ALA A 63 -8.21 -3.65 -25.81
N THR A 64 -8.42 -2.63 -26.64
CA THR A 64 -9.07 -2.79 -27.95
C THR A 64 -8.17 -3.52 -28.94
N GLU A 65 -6.87 -3.25 -28.88
CA GLU A 65 -5.87 -3.87 -29.76
C GLU A 65 -5.46 -5.27 -29.28
N GLU A 66 -5.26 -5.45 -27.97
CA GLU A 66 -4.69 -6.67 -27.39
C GLU A 66 -5.76 -7.61 -26.77
N GLY A 67 -7.02 -7.17 -26.74
CA GLY A 67 -8.16 -7.89 -26.15
C GLY A 67 -8.34 -7.65 -24.65
N ALA A 68 -7.26 -7.32 -23.93
CA ALA A 68 -7.33 -6.86 -22.54
C ALA A 68 -6.07 -6.05 -22.18
N ALA A 69 -6.23 -5.06 -21.30
CA ALA A 69 -5.12 -4.30 -20.73
C ALA A 69 -5.40 -3.97 -19.26
N ALA A 70 -4.35 -3.66 -18.48
CA ALA A 70 -4.49 -3.36 -17.06
C ALA A 70 -3.59 -2.22 -16.57
N LEU A 71 -4.13 -1.42 -15.65
CA LEU A 71 -3.37 -0.49 -14.81
C LEU A 71 -3.18 -1.11 -13.43
N LEU A 72 -2.03 -0.85 -12.83
CA LEU A 72 -1.72 -1.27 -11.48
C LEU A 72 -1.47 -0.04 -10.60
N SER A 73 -2.01 -0.05 -9.39
CA SER A 73 -1.64 0.95 -8.39
C SER A 73 -0.20 0.72 -7.90
N GLU A 74 0.35 1.74 -7.26
CA GLU A 74 1.46 1.58 -6.32
C GLU A 74 1.09 0.59 -5.21
N GLU A 75 2.10 -0.04 -4.61
CA GLU A 75 1.91 -0.87 -3.42
C GLU A 75 1.53 0.00 -2.23
N PHE A 76 0.64 -0.51 -1.38
CA PHE A 76 0.19 0.17 -0.18
C PHE A 76 -0.02 -0.81 0.97
N VAL A 77 0.08 -0.31 2.20
CA VAL A 77 -0.24 -1.08 3.39
C VAL A 77 -1.71 -0.86 3.77
N VAL A 78 -2.44 -1.94 4.00
CA VAL A 78 -3.82 -1.95 4.50
C VAL A 78 -3.98 -3.04 5.54
N ASN A 79 -4.37 -2.67 6.76
CA ASN A 79 -4.45 -3.55 7.93
C ASN A 79 -3.20 -4.44 8.10
N GLY A 80 -2.02 -3.85 7.88
CA GLY A 80 -0.72 -4.52 8.04
C GLY A 80 -0.29 -5.32 6.83
N TYR A 81 -1.21 -5.69 5.93
CA TYR A 81 -0.88 -6.37 4.68
C TYR A 81 -0.39 -5.38 3.65
N THR A 82 0.66 -5.74 2.90
CA THR A 82 1.03 -5.01 1.68
C THR A 82 0.17 -5.53 0.53
N GLY A 83 -0.41 -4.63 -0.24
CA GLY A 83 -1.26 -4.97 -1.37
C GLY A 83 -1.25 -3.93 -2.46
N ARG A 84 -1.95 -4.23 -3.54
CA ARG A 84 -2.14 -3.33 -4.68
C ARG A 84 -3.52 -3.52 -5.29
N LEU A 85 -3.99 -2.48 -5.96
CA LEU A 85 -5.18 -2.52 -6.79
C LEU A 85 -4.79 -2.68 -8.26
N GLN A 86 -5.67 -3.31 -9.02
CA GLN A 86 -5.59 -3.42 -10.45
C GLN A 86 -6.94 -3.04 -11.05
N LEU A 87 -6.90 -2.18 -12.07
CA LEU A 87 -8.01 -1.90 -12.96
C LEU A 87 -7.69 -2.59 -14.29
N GLN A 88 -8.62 -3.39 -14.79
CA GLN A 88 -8.51 -4.05 -16.08
C GLN A 88 -9.61 -3.54 -17.01
N VAL A 89 -9.30 -3.38 -18.28
CA VAL A 89 -10.29 -3.31 -19.36
C VAL A 89 -10.14 -4.58 -20.18
N ALA A 90 -11.24 -5.29 -20.45
CA ALA A 90 -11.22 -6.51 -21.27
C ALA A 90 -12.50 -6.63 -22.11
N TYR A 91 -12.38 -7.25 -23.28
CA TYR A 91 -13.53 -7.64 -24.10
C TYR A 91 -14.22 -8.87 -23.52
N VAL A 92 -15.50 -8.72 -23.18
CA VAL A 92 -16.37 -9.82 -22.75
C VAL A 92 -17.69 -9.73 -23.49
N LYS A 93 -17.98 -10.75 -24.31
CA LYS A 93 -19.21 -10.84 -25.13
C LYS A 93 -19.45 -9.57 -25.95
N GLU A 94 -18.46 -9.17 -26.75
CA GLU A 94 -18.54 -8.03 -27.70
C GLU A 94 -18.60 -6.63 -27.05
N GLN A 95 -18.46 -6.54 -25.72
CA GLN A 95 -18.43 -5.28 -25.01
C GLN A 95 -17.17 -5.17 -24.14
N LEU A 96 -16.65 -3.95 -23.97
CA LEU A 96 -15.56 -3.68 -23.03
C LEU A 96 -16.10 -3.55 -21.61
N TRP A 97 -15.44 -4.23 -20.68
CA TRP A 97 -15.77 -4.22 -19.26
C TRP A 97 -14.61 -3.69 -18.43
N LEU A 98 -14.95 -2.90 -17.40
CA LEU A 98 -14.03 -2.56 -16.33
C LEU A 98 -14.05 -3.67 -15.28
N GLY A 99 -12.88 -4.22 -15.00
CA GLY A 99 -12.64 -5.19 -13.93
C GLY A 99 -11.79 -4.60 -12.82
N VAL A 100 -12.13 -4.88 -11.57
CA VAL A 100 -11.40 -4.39 -10.39
C VAL A 100 -10.90 -5.56 -9.57
N PHE A 101 -9.61 -5.55 -9.23
CA PHE A 101 -8.94 -6.63 -8.51
C PHE A 101 -8.06 -6.09 -7.39
N PHE A 102 -7.97 -6.87 -6.31
CA PHE A 102 -7.07 -6.63 -5.18
C PHE A 102 -6.07 -7.77 -5.09
N GLY A 103 -4.78 -7.44 -5.04
CA GLY A 103 -3.69 -8.39 -4.90
C GLY A 103 -2.87 -8.14 -3.64
N LEU A 104 -2.39 -9.22 -3.03
CA LEU A 104 -1.47 -9.15 -1.89
C LEU A 104 -0.02 -9.19 -2.41
N CYS A 105 0.80 -8.31 -1.88
CA CYS A 105 2.20 -8.15 -2.21
C CYS A 105 3.07 -8.53 -1.02
N LYS A 106 4.31 -8.96 -1.29
CA LYS A 106 5.27 -9.28 -0.25
C LYS A 106 5.56 -8.03 0.57
N GLY A 107 5.14 -8.04 1.83
CA GLY A 107 5.38 -6.97 2.78
C GLY A 107 6.56 -7.26 3.71
N PRO A 108 7.14 -6.22 4.35
CA PRO A 108 8.18 -6.39 5.37
C PRO A 108 7.64 -7.08 6.64
N ASP A 109 6.34 -6.96 6.91
CA ASP A 109 5.71 -7.46 8.14
C ASP A 109 5.00 -8.82 7.94
N ASP A 110 5.14 -9.45 6.77
CA ASP A 110 4.41 -10.67 6.38
C ASP A 110 4.60 -11.86 7.34
N GLU A 111 5.73 -11.92 8.06
CA GLU A 111 6.01 -12.96 9.06
C GLU A 111 5.14 -12.86 10.31
N SER A 112 4.65 -11.66 10.61
CA SER A 112 3.79 -11.38 11.78
C SER A 112 2.29 -11.48 11.48
N LEU A 113 1.92 -11.65 10.21
CA LEU A 113 0.54 -11.68 9.74
C LEU A 113 0.00 -13.11 9.61
N VAL A 114 -1.33 -13.22 9.59
CA VAL A 114 -2.02 -14.50 9.46
C VAL A 114 -2.14 -14.88 7.98
N TRP A 115 -1.72 -16.09 7.65
CA TRP A 115 -1.79 -16.63 6.30
C TRP A 115 -2.44 -18.03 6.28
N PRO A 116 -3.17 -18.40 5.19
CA PRO A 116 -3.53 -17.55 4.07
C PRO A 116 -4.46 -16.41 4.49
N PHE A 117 -4.45 -15.33 3.73
CA PHE A 117 -5.32 -14.18 3.96
C PHE A 117 -6.79 -14.61 3.86
N LYS A 118 -7.56 -14.31 4.89
CA LYS A 118 -8.99 -14.67 5.02
C LYS A 118 -9.86 -13.50 5.50
N THR A 119 -9.30 -12.30 5.57
CA THR A 119 -10.05 -11.12 6.01
C THR A 119 -11.05 -10.75 4.92
N PRO A 120 -12.37 -10.73 5.21
CA PRO A 120 -13.36 -10.27 4.25
C PRO A 120 -13.03 -8.84 3.81
N TYR A 121 -13.30 -8.52 2.55
CA TYR A 121 -13.06 -7.18 2.03
C TYR A 121 -14.14 -6.75 1.04
N SER A 122 -14.29 -5.45 0.87
CA SER A 122 -15.07 -4.85 -0.19
C SER A 122 -14.16 -4.11 -1.15
N MET A 123 -14.47 -4.17 -2.43
CA MET A 123 -13.93 -3.25 -3.41
C MET A 123 -15.08 -2.39 -3.91
N THR A 124 -14.82 -1.11 -4.13
CA THR A 124 -15.82 -0.13 -4.51
C THR A 124 -15.31 0.68 -5.70
N LEU A 125 -16.12 0.77 -6.75
CA LEU A 125 -15.99 1.82 -7.75
C LEU A 125 -16.75 3.05 -7.22
N VAL A 126 -16.00 4.08 -6.83
CA VAL A 126 -16.54 5.25 -6.14
C VAL A 126 -17.14 6.21 -7.15
N HIS A 127 -18.40 6.57 -6.97
CA HIS A 127 -19.03 7.59 -7.80
C HIS A 127 -18.52 8.98 -7.37
N PRO A 128 -18.08 9.85 -8.31
CA PRO A 128 -17.39 11.11 -7.97
C PRO A 128 -18.19 12.07 -7.08
N THR A 129 -19.51 12.10 -7.22
CA THR A 129 -20.37 13.08 -6.52
C THR A 129 -21.31 12.49 -5.48
N THR A 130 -21.65 11.20 -5.56
CA THR A 130 -22.82 10.65 -4.83
C THR A 130 -22.52 9.26 -4.29
N LYS A 131 -22.28 9.16 -2.98
CA LYS A 131 -21.93 7.89 -2.31
C LYS A 131 -22.97 6.77 -2.50
N ARG A 132 -24.26 7.10 -2.61
CA ARG A 132 -25.32 6.08 -2.82
C ARG A 132 -25.20 5.36 -4.16
N TRP A 133 -24.47 5.95 -5.10
CA TRP A 133 -24.21 5.39 -6.42
C TRP A 133 -22.85 4.68 -6.47
N ASN A 134 -22.16 4.51 -5.34
CA ASN A 134 -21.00 3.63 -5.33
C ASN A 134 -21.43 2.21 -5.70
N ILE A 135 -20.68 1.57 -6.60
CA ILE A 135 -20.85 0.15 -6.89
C ILE A 135 -19.87 -0.57 -5.97
N THR A 136 -20.37 -1.43 -5.09
CA THR A 136 -19.54 -2.15 -4.12
C THR A 136 -19.80 -3.65 -4.21
N HIS A 137 -18.73 -4.41 -4.36
CA HIS A 137 -18.76 -5.86 -4.28
C HIS A 137 -17.94 -6.37 -3.10
N LYS A 138 -18.49 -7.35 -2.38
CA LYS A 138 -17.87 -7.96 -1.20
C LYS A 138 -17.27 -9.32 -1.53
N VAL A 139 -16.12 -9.60 -0.95
CA VAL A 139 -15.45 -10.89 -0.97
C VAL A 139 -15.36 -11.37 0.48
N SER A 140 -16.17 -12.37 0.81
CA SER A 140 -16.22 -12.98 2.16
C SER A 140 -16.04 -14.50 2.14
N TYR A 141 -16.01 -15.11 0.95
CA TYR A 141 -15.92 -16.56 0.80
C TYR A 141 -14.61 -16.97 0.13
N PHE A 142 -13.84 -17.78 0.86
CA PHE A 142 -12.50 -18.24 0.49
C PHE A 142 -12.49 -19.76 0.31
N SER A 143 -12.96 -20.24 -0.85
CA SER A 143 -12.85 -21.65 -1.21
C SER A 143 -11.40 -22.07 -1.46
N LEU A 144 -11.12 -23.39 -1.39
CA LEU A 144 -9.76 -23.94 -1.50
C LEU A 144 -9.02 -23.51 -2.79
N ASP A 145 -9.73 -23.45 -3.93
CA ASP A 145 -9.22 -22.93 -5.20
C ASP A 145 -8.87 -21.43 -5.13
N LYS A 146 -9.68 -20.65 -4.41
CA LYS A 146 -9.47 -19.20 -4.22
C LYS A 146 -8.32 -18.90 -3.26
N LEU A 147 -8.01 -19.79 -2.32
CA LEU A 147 -6.90 -19.62 -1.37
C LEU A 147 -5.53 -19.51 -2.04
N LEU A 148 -5.36 -20.01 -3.27
CA LEU A 148 -4.10 -19.88 -4.00
C LEU A 148 -3.68 -18.42 -4.19
N HIS A 149 -4.64 -17.52 -4.43
CA HIS A 149 -4.41 -16.08 -4.58
C HIS A 149 -4.11 -15.37 -3.24
N PHE A 150 -4.44 -16.02 -2.13
CA PHE A 150 -4.37 -15.47 -0.78
C PHE A 150 -3.28 -16.12 0.08
N LYS A 151 -2.41 -16.96 -0.50
CA LYS A 151 -1.20 -17.44 0.17
C LYS A 151 -0.25 -16.29 0.47
N ARG A 152 0.64 -16.46 1.44
CA ARG A 152 1.71 -15.50 1.68
C ARG A 152 2.54 -15.29 0.40
N PRO A 153 2.64 -14.06 -0.13
CA PRO A 153 3.48 -13.77 -1.28
C PRO A 153 4.94 -14.13 -1.00
N LYS A 154 5.59 -14.80 -1.97
CA LYS A 154 7.03 -15.14 -1.85
C LYS A 154 7.92 -14.14 -2.57
N HIS A 155 7.43 -13.63 -3.71
CA HIS A 155 8.09 -12.67 -4.59
C HIS A 155 7.02 -11.75 -5.18
N GLY A 156 7.26 -10.44 -5.18
CA GLY A 156 6.30 -9.46 -5.72
C GLY A 156 4.89 -9.64 -5.16
N CYS A 157 3.90 -9.62 -6.05
CA CYS A 157 2.49 -9.78 -5.69
C CYS A 157 1.89 -11.06 -6.25
N ASN A 158 0.97 -11.66 -5.49
CA ASN A 158 0.11 -12.71 -6.01
C ASN A 158 -0.81 -12.16 -7.10
N LYS A 159 -1.30 -13.04 -7.98
CA LYS A 159 -2.37 -12.69 -8.92
C LYS A 159 -3.58 -12.19 -8.14
N GLY A 160 -4.01 -10.96 -8.42
CA GLY A 160 -5.13 -10.32 -7.74
C GLY A 160 -6.45 -11.07 -7.90
N ARG A 161 -7.33 -10.91 -6.91
CA ARG A 161 -8.69 -11.44 -6.92
C ARG A 161 -9.70 -10.30 -6.94
N GLY A 162 -10.69 -10.44 -7.81
CA GLY A 162 -11.74 -9.45 -7.93
C GLY A 162 -12.82 -9.86 -8.90
N PHE A 163 -13.36 -8.88 -9.62
CA PHE A 163 -14.50 -9.03 -10.51
C PHE A 163 -14.13 -8.45 -11.87
N GLU A 164 -14.12 -9.31 -12.88
CA GLU A 164 -13.78 -8.97 -14.27
C GLU A 164 -14.85 -8.10 -14.93
N ASN A 165 -16.13 -8.40 -14.66
CA ASN A 165 -17.28 -7.68 -15.19
C ASN A 165 -17.88 -6.77 -14.11
N TYR A 166 -17.12 -5.79 -13.63
CA TYR A 166 -17.56 -4.90 -12.54
C TYR A 166 -18.63 -3.91 -13.03
N ILE A 167 -18.37 -3.27 -14.18
CA ILE A 167 -19.30 -2.40 -14.91
C ILE A 167 -18.86 -2.36 -16.38
N SER A 168 -19.78 -2.25 -17.33
CA SER A 168 -19.39 -2.05 -18.72
C SER A 168 -18.80 -0.66 -18.94
N LEU A 169 -17.90 -0.49 -19.91
CA LEU A 169 -17.29 0.82 -20.20
C LEU A 169 -18.36 1.87 -20.55
N ASN A 170 -19.32 1.50 -21.41
CA ASN A 170 -20.42 2.39 -21.81
C ASN A 170 -21.23 2.89 -20.60
N GLU A 171 -21.53 2.02 -19.64
CA GLU A 171 -22.24 2.41 -18.41
C GLU A 171 -21.35 3.27 -17.51
N ALA A 172 -20.06 2.95 -17.38
CA ALA A 172 -19.13 3.74 -16.58
C ALA A 172 -19.03 5.19 -17.09
N GLU A 173 -19.04 5.40 -18.40
CA GLU A 173 -19.05 6.73 -19.03
C GLU A 173 -20.41 7.41 -18.95
N SER A 174 -21.50 6.68 -19.24
CA SER A 174 -22.87 7.21 -19.22
C SER A 174 -23.27 7.67 -17.82
N TYR A 175 -22.93 6.88 -16.81
CA TYR A 175 -23.21 7.15 -15.40
C TYR A 175 -22.10 7.94 -14.69
N LYS A 176 -21.14 8.51 -15.43
CA LYS A 176 -20.14 9.47 -14.92
C LYS A 176 -19.23 8.93 -13.81
N TYR A 177 -18.87 7.65 -13.87
CA TYR A 177 -17.77 7.09 -13.05
C TYR A 177 -16.40 7.45 -13.62
N VAL A 178 -16.28 7.58 -14.94
CA VAL A 178 -15.06 8.06 -15.61
C VAL A 178 -15.08 9.59 -15.63
N VAL A 179 -14.12 10.21 -14.93
CA VAL A 179 -13.96 11.67 -14.86
C VAL A 179 -12.48 12.00 -15.04
N ASP A 180 -12.19 12.98 -15.90
CA ASP A 180 -10.83 13.43 -16.21
C ASP A 180 -9.88 12.29 -16.54
N ASP A 181 -10.33 11.37 -17.41
CA ASP A 181 -9.58 10.19 -17.82
C ASP A 181 -9.16 9.28 -16.65
N SER A 182 -9.98 9.26 -15.59
CA SER A 182 -9.71 8.50 -14.38
C SER A 182 -10.97 7.89 -13.77
N VAL A 183 -10.78 6.84 -12.98
CA VAL A 183 -11.79 6.31 -12.05
C VAL A 183 -11.22 6.22 -10.64
N LEU A 184 -12.09 6.32 -9.63
CA LEU A 184 -11.71 6.16 -8.23
C LEU A 184 -12.14 4.79 -7.71
N ILE A 185 -11.18 4.03 -7.19
CA ILE A 185 -11.36 2.68 -6.67
C ILE A 185 -10.97 2.67 -5.20
N GLU A 186 -11.77 2.02 -4.36
CA GLU A 186 -11.48 1.80 -2.95
C GLU A 186 -11.44 0.30 -2.65
N VAL A 187 -10.52 -0.12 -1.78
CA VAL A 187 -10.59 -1.40 -1.07
C VAL A 187 -10.71 -1.15 0.42
N LYS A 188 -11.58 -1.92 1.08
CA LYS A 188 -11.78 -1.87 2.53
C LYS A 188 -11.80 -3.27 3.11
N LEU A 189 -10.89 -3.54 4.03
CA LEU A 189 -10.81 -4.77 4.81
C LEU A 189 -11.77 -4.70 6.01
N HIS A 190 -12.39 -5.83 6.33
CA HIS A 190 -13.32 -6.03 7.44
C HIS A 190 -12.76 -7.10 8.40
N PRO A 191 -11.71 -6.76 9.19
CA PRO A 191 -11.06 -7.69 10.12
C PRO A 191 -11.92 -8.08 11.32
#